data_AF-A0A812L4F4-F1
#
_entry.id   AF-A0A812L4F4-F1
#
_cell.length_a   1.000
_cell.length_b   1.000
_cell.length_c   1.000
_cell.angle_alpha   90.00
_cell.angle_beta   90.00
_cell.angle_gamma   90.00
#
_symmetry.space_group_name_H-M   'P 1'
#
loop_
_entity.id
_entity.type
_entity.pdbx_description
1 polymer ?
#
loop_
_entity_poly.entity_id
_entity_poly.type
_entity_poly.pdbx_seq_one_letter_code
_entity_poly.pdbx_strand_id
1 'polypeptide(L)'
;MASAKGPMFIPIPPSLAQRCGHDMVDPGSFNIAPPPGLPPPCSMCPGDVLRAFAHAKSAVIELDSISSCAAMQEMSAFCTRPESTGTRCSTDEPATPPAPPTPESQTTDPEVACVGALTAWALEAKRDVGVEEATLSLSTDIDEAVLEKALAPVLKDILSQEKQKGKEKFANSSVRWWTRPSAPLLCPLSGFPTCLLPYPPFKLRVDPTRSAPHRLVDGKYLAMTCIVTGRFAACGRELQTSDISALDDYIHRCKLGPFRPGRAAALMQQAASSPTPKQQEAAAQELERLMASARAELGKVRRIQENRLTQIKQ
;
A
#
# COMPACT_ATOMS: atom_id res chain seq x y z
N MET A 1 22.62 3.57 58.76
CA MET A 1 22.96 2.23 58.21
C MET A 1 21.88 1.86 57.21
N ALA A 2 22.07 2.18 55.93
CA ALA A 2 21.10 1.89 54.87
C ALA A 2 21.59 0.68 54.06
N SER A 3 20.75 -0.35 54.04
CA SER A 3 21.04 -1.66 53.46
C SER A 3 20.69 -1.68 51.97
N ALA A 4 21.69 -1.88 51.12
CA ALA A 4 21.52 -2.02 49.68
C ALA A 4 21.15 -3.48 49.35
N LYS A 5 19.93 -3.71 48.85
CA LYS A 5 19.53 -4.98 48.23
C LYS A 5 19.86 -4.94 46.74
N GLY A 6 20.87 -5.69 46.33
CA GLY A 6 21.18 -5.96 44.93
C GLY A 6 20.19 -6.94 44.28
N PRO A 7 20.09 -6.97 42.94
CA PRO A 7 19.17 -7.84 42.22
C PRO A 7 19.65 -9.30 42.21
N MET A 8 18.72 -10.23 42.46
CA MET A 8 18.95 -11.68 42.35
C MET A 8 19.01 -12.11 40.88
N PHE A 9 20.08 -12.82 40.52
CA PHE A 9 20.25 -13.51 39.25
C PHE A 9 19.53 -14.87 39.34
N ILE A 10 18.62 -15.15 38.40
CA ILE A 10 17.96 -16.46 38.27
C ILE A 10 18.61 -17.18 37.07
N PRO A 11 19.27 -18.34 37.26
CA PRO A 11 19.83 -19.11 36.16
C PRO A 11 18.73 -19.87 35.40
N ILE A 12 18.78 -19.81 34.07
CA ILE A 12 17.93 -20.58 33.15
C ILE A 12 18.58 -21.95 32.93
N PRO A 13 17.87 -23.08 33.13
CA PRO A 13 18.41 -24.41 32.86
C PRO A 13 18.42 -24.75 31.35
N PRO A 14 19.42 -25.52 30.87
CA PRO A 14 19.47 -26.00 29.49
C PRO A 14 18.89 -27.42 29.37
N SER A 15 17.75 -27.56 28.69
CA SER A 15 17.23 -28.83 28.13
C SER A 15 16.13 -28.44 27.14
N LEU A 16 15.93 -29.01 25.94
CA LEU A 16 16.24 -30.31 25.38
C LEU A 16 16.57 -30.13 23.89
N ALA A 17 17.74 -30.61 23.48
CA ALA A 17 17.96 -31.03 22.11
C ALA A 17 17.36 -32.44 21.97
N GLN A 18 16.30 -32.60 21.17
CA GLN A 18 15.86 -33.94 20.79
C GLN A 18 15.43 -34.01 19.33
N ARG A 19 16.16 -34.89 18.64
CA ARG A 19 15.98 -35.37 17.28
C ARG A 19 14.57 -35.88 17.04
N CYS A 20 14.01 -35.55 15.89
CA CYS A 20 13.18 -36.47 15.13
C CYS A 20 13.68 -36.46 13.68
N GLY A 21 14.39 -37.53 13.31
CA GLY A 21 14.49 -37.92 11.91
C GLY A 21 13.15 -38.53 11.52
N HIS A 22 12.65 -38.18 10.35
CA HIS A 22 11.51 -38.86 9.77
C HIS A 22 11.79 -39.19 8.31
N ASP A 23 11.32 -40.39 7.98
CA ASP A 23 11.76 -41.27 6.93
C ASP A 23 11.46 -40.75 5.52
N MET A 24 12.36 -41.07 4.61
CA MET A 24 12.12 -41.05 3.17
C MET A 24 11.07 -42.11 2.84
N VAL A 25 9.93 -41.67 2.27
CA VAL A 25 8.97 -42.56 1.63
C VAL A 25 9.24 -42.53 0.12
N ASP A 26 9.44 -43.72 -0.41
CA ASP A 26 9.73 -44.08 -1.79
C ASP A 26 8.47 -43.92 -2.69
N PRO A 27 8.49 -43.11 -3.77
CA PRO A 27 7.35 -42.99 -4.68
C PRO A 27 7.36 -44.10 -5.74
N GLY A 28 6.98 -45.31 -5.32
CA GLY A 28 6.74 -46.45 -6.21
C GLY A 28 5.28 -46.56 -6.66
N SER A 29 5.06 -46.36 -7.96
CA SER A 29 4.11 -47.13 -8.80
C SER A 29 2.64 -47.22 -8.38
N PHE A 30 1.82 -46.27 -8.82
CA PHE A 30 0.39 -46.51 -9.08
C PHE A 30 0.14 -46.51 -10.60
N ASN A 31 0.20 -47.70 -11.20
CA ASN A 31 -0.40 -47.97 -12.51
C ASN A 31 -1.88 -48.26 -12.28
N ILE A 32 -2.72 -47.24 -12.45
CA ILE A 32 -4.18 -47.42 -12.53
C ILE A 32 -4.54 -47.50 -14.02
N ALA A 33 -4.82 -48.71 -14.50
CA ALA A 33 -5.39 -48.90 -15.82
C ALA A 33 -6.84 -48.37 -15.84
N PRO A 34 -7.25 -47.60 -16.86
CA PRO A 34 -8.64 -47.16 -17.00
C PRO A 34 -9.55 -48.32 -17.41
N PRO A 35 -10.83 -48.33 -16.97
CA PRO A 35 -11.78 -49.35 -17.35
C PRO A 35 -12.12 -49.28 -18.86
N PRO A 36 -12.24 -50.42 -19.55
CA PRO A 36 -12.63 -50.45 -20.95
C PRO A 36 -14.14 -50.17 -21.08
N GLY A 37 -14.53 -49.22 -21.93
CA GLY A 37 -15.94 -49.04 -22.29
C GLY A 37 -16.44 -47.63 -22.61
N LEU A 38 -15.56 -46.64 -22.83
CA LEU A 38 -16.03 -45.33 -23.32
C LEU A 38 -15.93 -45.25 -24.85
N PRO A 39 -17.01 -44.88 -25.55
CA PRO A 39 -16.98 -44.67 -26.99
C PRO A 39 -16.13 -43.44 -27.34
N PRO A 40 -15.49 -43.43 -28.53
CA PRO A 40 -14.68 -42.29 -28.96
C PRO A 40 -15.55 -41.03 -29.10
N PRO A 41 -15.02 -39.84 -28.75
CA PRO A 41 -15.75 -38.59 -28.90
C PRO A 41 -16.00 -38.30 -30.38
N CYS A 42 -17.27 -38.35 -30.77
CA CYS A 42 -17.73 -37.78 -32.03
C CYS A 42 -17.49 -36.27 -32.01
N SER A 43 -17.07 -35.73 -33.15
CA SER A 43 -16.84 -34.30 -33.37
C SER A 43 -18.11 -33.51 -33.03
N MET A 44 -18.07 -32.75 -31.94
CA MET A 44 -19.07 -31.71 -31.68
C MET A 44 -18.51 -30.36 -32.11
N CYS A 45 -19.31 -29.66 -32.92
CA CYS A 45 -19.06 -28.30 -33.37
C CYS A 45 -19.11 -27.31 -32.19
N PRO A 46 -18.31 -26.24 -32.20
CA PRO A 46 -18.28 -25.24 -31.14
C PRO A 46 -19.50 -24.30 -31.29
N GLY A 47 -20.65 -24.69 -30.75
CA GLY A 47 -21.88 -23.87 -30.83
C GLY A 47 -22.90 -24.06 -29.71
N ASP A 48 -22.99 -25.22 -29.06
CA ASP A 48 -24.18 -25.58 -28.27
C ASP A 48 -24.00 -25.67 -26.75
N VAL A 49 -22.97 -25.03 -26.18
CA VAL A 49 -22.75 -25.04 -24.71
C VAL A 49 -23.54 -23.92 -23.98
N LEU A 50 -24.24 -23.04 -24.70
CA LEU A 50 -24.89 -21.84 -24.12
C LEU A 50 -26.38 -22.00 -23.73
N ARG A 51 -26.92 -23.21 -23.59
CA ARG A 51 -28.35 -23.40 -23.24
C ARG A 51 -28.62 -24.54 -22.26
N ALA A 52 -27.86 -24.64 -21.16
CA ALA A 52 -28.15 -25.63 -20.12
C ALA A 52 -27.94 -25.17 -18.66
N PHE A 53 -27.70 -23.88 -18.36
CA PHE A 53 -27.47 -23.40 -16.99
C PHE A 53 -28.37 -22.23 -16.56
N ALA A 54 -29.62 -22.23 -17.00
CA ALA A 54 -30.62 -21.26 -16.55
C ALA A 54 -31.76 -21.94 -15.79
N HIS A 55 -31.48 -22.68 -14.71
CA HIS A 55 -32.49 -23.05 -13.69
C HIS A 55 -31.83 -23.59 -12.41
N ALA A 56 -31.46 -22.71 -11.48
CA ALA A 56 -31.41 -23.02 -10.05
C ALA A 56 -31.47 -21.73 -9.22
N LYS A 57 -32.27 -21.78 -8.16
CA LYS A 57 -32.85 -20.67 -7.40
C LYS A 57 -31.93 -20.07 -6.33
N SER A 58 -32.32 -18.87 -5.92
CA SER A 58 -32.20 -18.21 -4.61
C SER A 58 -31.65 -19.03 -3.43
N ALA A 59 -30.69 -18.43 -2.73
CA ALA A 59 -30.64 -18.48 -1.27
C ALA A 59 -30.00 -17.20 -0.72
N VAL A 60 -30.71 -16.63 0.24
CA VAL A 60 -30.37 -15.48 1.10
C VAL A 60 -29.17 -15.84 1.98
N ILE A 61 -28.20 -14.94 2.13
CA ILE A 61 -27.34 -14.88 3.32
C ILE A 61 -27.24 -13.44 3.80
N GLU A 62 -27.97 -13.21 4.88
CA GLU A 62 -27.80 -12.18 5.89
C GLU A 62 -26.52 -12.50 6.69
N LEU A 63 -25.59 -11.55 6.81
CA LEU A 63 -24.52 -11.64 7.80
C LEU A 63 -24.33 -10.28 8.46
N ASP A 64 -24.92 -10.20 9.65
CA ASP A 64 -24.70 -9.18 10.66
C ASP A 64 -23.27 -9.22 11.21
N SER A 65 -22.75 -8.01 11.44
CA SER A 65 -22.15 -7.55 12.69
C SER A 65 -21.54 -8.60 13.63
N ILE A 66 -20.22 -8.76 13.60
CA ILE A 66 -19.46 -9.14 14.79
C ILE A 66 -18.30 -8.16 14.99
N SER A 67 -18.58 -7.24 15.90
CA SER A 67 -17.61 -6.49 16.70
C SER A 67 -16.77 -7.48 17.52
N SER A 68 -15.45 -7.36 17.45
CA SER A 68 -14.58 -7.86 18.51
C SER A 68 -13.38 -6.94 18.67
N CYS A 69 -13.38 -6.25 19.81
CA CYS A 69 -12.24 -5.57 20.37
C CYS A 69 -11.24 -6.61 20.88
N ALA A 70 -10.04 -6.64 20.31
CA ALA A 70 -8.88 -7.26 20.95
C ALA A 70 -7.72 -6.26 20.94
N ALA A 71 -7.39 -5.79 22.14
CA ALA A 71 -6.24 -4.97 22.42
C ALA A 71 -4.96 -5.76 22.12
N MET A 72 -4.06 -5.21 21.30
CA MET A 72 -2.67 -5.66 21.23
C MET A 72 -1.76 -4.51 21.66
N GLN A 73 -1.01 -4.84 22.69
CA GLN A 73 -0.07 -4.04 23.43
C GLN A 73 1.21 -3.87 22.60
N GLU A 74 1.63 -2.62 22.39
CA GLU A 74 2.89 -2.28 21.74
C GLU A 74 4.08 -2.78 22.58
N MET A 75 4.97 -3.58 21.98
CA MET A 75 6.34 -3.72 22.46
C MET A 75 7.25 -2.90 21.55
N SER A 76 7.68 -1.73 22.03
CA SER A 76 8.74 -0.94 21.41
C SER A 76 10.09 -1.52 21.79
N ALA A 77 10.80 -2.13 20.84
CA ALA A 77 12.21 -2.44 21.00
C ALA A 77 13.05 -1.20 20.68
N PHE A 78 13.69 -0.66 21.71
CA PHE A 78 14.76 0.33 21.62
C PHE A 78 15.98 -0.33 20.95
N CYS A 79 16.37 0.12 19.76
CA CYS A 79 17.69 -0.19 19.21
C CYS A 79 18.65 0.96 19.56
N THR A 80 19.52 0.71 20.53
CA THR A 80 20.70 1.53 20.81
C THR A 80 21.71 1.38 19.66
N ARG A 81 22.21 2.53 19.19
CA ARG A 81 23.17 2.69 18.10
C ARG A 81 24.59 2.64 18.69
N PRO A 82 25.51 1.79 18.24
CA PRO A 82 26.89 1.87 18.69
C PRO A 82 27.62 3.02 17.97
N GLU A 83 28.36 3.82 18.75
CA GLU A 83 29.34 4.78 18.27
C GLU A 83 30.50 4.04 17.58
N SER A 84 30.76 4.39 16.33
CA SER A 84 31.92 3.95 15.57
C SER A 84 33.01 5.01 15.71
N THR A 85 34.09 4.63 16.37
CA THR A 85 35.35 5.36 16.46
C THR A 85 36.03 5.40 15.10
N GLY A 86 36.43 6.60 14.70
CA GLY A 86 37.14 6.86 13.44
C GLY A 86 38.61 6.48 13.52
N THR A 87 39.05 5.70 12.54
CA THR A 87 40.47 5.46 12.25
C THR A 87 40.79 6.10 10.91
N ARG A 88 41.68 7.10 10.93
CA ARG A 88 42.27 7.70 9.72
C ARG A 88 43.35 6.75 9.19
N CYS A 89 43.22 6.32 7.93
CA CYS A 89 44.33 5.78 7.15
C CYS A 89 44.60 6.71 5.97
N SER A 90 45.80 7.30 5.94
CA SER A 90 46.42 7.84 4.73
C SER A 90 46.65 6.69 3.74
N THR A 91 46.40 6.94 2.46
CA THR A 91 46.91 6.09 1.37
C THR A 91 47.37 7.01 0.25
N ASP A 92 48.65 6.86 -0.08
CA ASP A 92 49.32 7.47 -1.21
C ASP A 92 48.64 7.05 -2.54
N GLU A 93 48.49 8.02 -3.44
CA GLU A 93 48.09 7.84 -4.84
C GLU A 93 49.26 7.30 -5.69
N PRO A 94 49.08 6.17 -6.39
CA PRO A 94 49.88 5.87 -7.57
C PRO A 94 49.12 6.25 -8.86
N ALA A 95 49.86 6.84 -9.79
CA ALA A 95 49.40 7.38 -11.06
C ALA A 95 48.62 6.37 -11.92
N THR A 96 47.53 6.86 -12.53
CA THR A 96 46.62 6.13 -13.40
C THR A 96 47.20 5.99 -14.82
N PRO A 97 47.30 4.78 -15.40
CA PRO A 97 47.64 4.59 -16.81
C PRO A 97 46.45 4.90 -17.75
N PRO A 98 46.72 5.28 -19.00
CA PRO A 98 45.67 5.67 -19.97
C PRO A 98 44.79 4.48 -20.38
N ALA A 99 43.49 4.76 -20.51
CA ALA A 99 42.46 3.78 -20.81
C ALA A 99 42.52 3.25 -22.25
N PRO A 100 42.22 1.95 -22.49
CA PRO A 100 42.03 1.39 -23.82
C PRO A 100 40.68 1.82 -24.44
N PRO A 101 40.56 1.81 -25.78
CA PRO A 101 39.34 2.24 -26.48
C PRO A 101 38.17 1.27 -26.25
N THR A 102 37.04 1.85 -25.85
CA THR A 102 35.77 1.16 -25.60
C THR A 102 35.10 0.74 -26.91
N PRO A 103 34.65 -0.52 -27.06
CA PRO A 103 33.82 -0.94 -28.19
C PRO A 103 32.39 -0.41 -28.03
N GLU A 104 31.84 0.12 -29.13
CA GLU A 104 30.48 0.63 -29.25
C GLU A 104 29.46 -0.51 -29.08
N SER A 105 28.84 -0.61 -27.91
CA SER A 105 27.69 -1.49 -27.65
C SER A 105 26.39 -0.72 -27.86
N GLN A 106 25.61 -1.17 -28.84
CA GLN A 106 24.25 -0.72 -29.12
C GLN A 106 23.38 -0.89 -27.86
N THR A 107 22.94 0.24 -27.30
CA THR A 107 22.07 0.30 -26.13
C THR A 107 20.63 0.20 -26.61
N THR A 108 20.00 -0.97 -26.44
CA THR A 108 18.54 -1.08 -26.49
C THR A 108 17.99 -0.72 -25.12
N ASP A 109 17.34 0.44 -25.01
CA ASP A 109 16.73 0.93 -23.76
C ASP A 109 15.69 -0.05 -23.20
N PRO A 110 15.89 -0.61 -21.99
CA PRO A 110 14.93 -1.52 -21.36
C PRO A 110 13.74 -0.79 -20.68
N GLU A 111 13.66 0.54 -20.73
CA GLU A 111 12.72 1.32 -19.93
C GLU A 111 11.27 1.29 -20.45
N VAL A 112 11.04 0.91 -21.71
CA VAL A 112 9.70 0.94 -22.33
C VAL A 112 8.87 -0.33 -22.06
N ALA A 113 9.48 -1.43 -21.60
CA ALA A 113 8.78 -2.70 -21.40
C ALA A 113 7.99 -2.79 -20.07
N CYS A 114 8.30 -1.95 -19.08
CA CYS A 114 7.74 -2.10 -17.73
C CYS A 114 6.29 -1.59 -17.61
N VAL A 115 5.89 -0.63 -18.45
CA VAL A 115 4.55 -0.01 -18.40
C VAL A 115 3.45 -0.95 -18.91
N GLY A 116 3.75 -1.77 -19.94
CA GLY A 116 2.76 -2.68 -20.54
C GLY A 116 2.39 -3.88 -19.67
N ALA A 117 3.28 -4.35 -18.80
CA ALA A 117 3.04 -5.52 -17.96
C ALA A 117 2.03 -5.25 -16.82
N LEU A 118 1.96 -4.01 -16.33
CA LEU A 118 1.04 -3.63 -15.25
C LEU A 118 -0.43 -3.63 -15.69
N THR A 119 -0.70 -3.41 -16.98
CA THR A 119 -2.08 -3.40 -17.51
C THR A 119 -2.65 -4.79 -17.73
N ALA A 120 -1.80 -5.79 -18.05
CA ALA A 120 -2.23 -7.16 -18.34
C ALA A 120 -2.78 -7.89 -17.11
N TRP A 121 -2.15 -7.73 -15.94
CA TRP A 121 -2.58 -8.41 -14.71
C TRP A 121 -3.96 -7.93 -14.22
N ALA A 122 -4.26 -6.63 -14.40
CA ALA A 122 -5.57 -6.06 -14.07
C ALA A 122 -6.69 -6.60 -14.97
N LEU A 123 -6.38 -7.11 -16.17
CA LEU A 123 -7.34 -7.69 -17.10
C LEU A 123 -7.59 -9.18 -16.85
N GLU A 124 -6.56 -9.95 -16.44
CA GLU A 124 -6.69 -11.39 -16.21
C GLU A 124 -7.49 -11.70 -14.93
N ALA A 125 -7.33 -10.89 -13.87
CA ALA A 125 -8.10 -11.04 -12.62
C ALA A 125 -9.62 -10.79 -12.78
N LYS A 126 -10.06 -10.28 -13.94
CA LYS A 126 -11.49 -10.08 -14.26
C LYS A 126 -12.21 -11.33 -14.78
N ARG A 127 -11.51 -12.42 -15.13
CA ARG A 127 -12.13 -13.55 -15.84
C ARG A 127 -12.80 -14.63 -14.97
N ASP A 128 -12.44 -14.76 -13.69
CA ASP A 128 -12.94 -15.88 -12.87
C ASP A 128 -13.92 -15.50 -11.75
N VAL A 129 -14.28 -14.23 -11.65
CA VAL A 129 -15.26 -13.79 -10.65
C VAL A 129 -16.40 -13.10 -11.39
N GLY A 130 -17.51 -13.82 -11.58
CA GLY A 130 -18.81 -13.29 -12.02
C GLY A 130 -19.45 -12.34 -11.00
N VAL A 131 -18.64 -11.49 -10.38
CA VAL A 131 -19.09 -10.30 -9.69
C VAL A 131 -19.28 -9.28 -10.79
N GLU A 132 -20.55 -9.01 -11.12
CA GLU A 132 -20.97 -7.79 -11.80
C GLU A 132 -20.11 -6.67 -11.23
N GLU A 133 -19.18 -6.19 -12.05
CA GLU A 133 -18.32 -5.08 -11.75
C GLU A 133 -19.28 -3.91 -11.58
N ALA A 134 -19.72 -3.68 -10.34
CA ALA A 134 -20.05 -2.37 -9.86
C ALA A 134 -18.75 -1.59 -10.06
N THR A 135 -18.53 -1.13 -11.29
CA THR A 135 -17.72 0.02 -11.60
C THR A 135 -18.19 1.04 -10.61
N LEU A 136 -17.43 1.16 -9.52
CA LEU A 136 -17.33 2.36 -8.73
C LEU A 136 -16.74 3.41 -9.68
N SER A 137 -17.51 3.78 -10.71
CA SER A 137 -17.64 5.13 -11.17
C SER A 137 -18.17 5.89 -9.96
N LEU A 138 -17.28 6.09 -8.99
CA LEU A 138 -17.42 7.10 -7.97
C LEU A 138 -17.16 8.43 -8.70
N SER A 139 -17.98 8.73 -9.71
CA SER A 139 -18.26 10.08 -10.13
C SER A 139 -19.13 10.67 -9.03
N THR A 140 -18.51 10.91 -7.88
CA THR A 140 -19.01 11.93 -6.98
C THR A 140 -18.76 13.24 -7.70
N ASP A 141 -19.66 13.57 -8.62
CA ASP A 141 -19.96 14.96 -8.97
C ASP A 141 -20.62 15.59 -7.73
N ILE A 142 -19.90 15.56 -6.60
CA ILE A 142 -20.22 16.41 -5.47
C ILE A 142 -19.80 17.77 -5.96
N ASP A 143 -20.81 18.56 -6.29
CA ASP A 143 -20.68 19.94 -6.71
C ASP A 143 -19.74 20.64 -5.70
N GLU A 144 -18.52 20.95 -6.14
CA GLU A 144 -17.45 21.50 -5.29
C GLU A 144 -17.94 22.75 -4.55
N ALA A 145 -18.82 23.52 -5.21
CA ALA A 145 -19.51 24.67 -4.66
C ALA A 145 -20.41 24.34 -3.45
N VAL A 146 -21.09 23.20 -3.45
CA VAL A 146 -21.95 22.77 -2.34
C VAL A 146 -21.10 22.40 -1.12
N LEU A 147 -19.99 21.70 -1.34
CA LEU A 147 -19.08 21.33 -0.26
C LEU A 147 -18.35 22.55 0.32
N GLU A 148 -17.91 23.47 -0.53
CA GLU A 148 -17.31 24.74 -0.10
C GLU A 148 -18.28 25.57 0.74
N LYS A 149 -19.54 25.69 0.29
CA LYS A 149 -20.59 26.40 1.03
C LYS A 149 -20.92 25.75 2.38
N ALA A 150 -20.87 24.42 2.46
CA ALA A 150 -21.09 23.70 3.71
C ALA A 150 -19.91 23.83 4.70
N LEU A 151 -18.69 23.95 4.21
CA LEU A 151 -17.48 24.08 5.04
C LEU A 151 -17.18 25.52 5.46
N ALA A 152 -17.67 26.52 4.71
CA ALA A 152 -17.47 27.93 4.98
C ALA A 152 -17.73 28.38 6.44
N PRO A 153 -18.84 28.00 7.12
CA PRO A 153 -19.07 28.42 8.51
C PRO A 153 -18.04 27.82 9.48
N VAL A 154 -17.63 26.58 9.28
CA VAL A 154 -16.62 25.90 10.11
C VAL A 154 -15.27 26.61 10.02
N LEU A 155 -14.86 26.95 8.80
CA LEU A 155 -13.61 27.69 8.59
C LEU A 155 -13.67 29.06 9.24
N LYS A 156 -14.82 29.72 9.17
CA LYS A 156 -15.03 31.02 9.79
C LYS A 156 -14.92 30.93 11.32
N ASP A 157 -15.40 29.85 11.93
CA ASP A 157 -15.27 29.63 13.37
C ASP A 157 -13.84 29.32 13.78
N ILE A 158 -13.12 28.46 13.04
CA ILE A 158 -11.69 28.19 13.26
C ILE A 158 -10.88 29.49 13.15
N LEU A 159 -11.15 30.30 12.12
CA LEU A 159 -10.51 31.61 11.91
C LEU A 159 -10.86 32.62 13.02
N SER A 160 -12.10 32.59 13.52
CA SER A 160 -12.57 33.52 14.55
C SER A 160 -11.97 33.21 15.93
N GLN A 161 -11.74 31.93 16.23
CA GLN A 161 -11.07 31.52 17.46
C GLN A 161 -9.60 31.99 17.54
N GLU A 162 -8.90 32.14 16.41
CA GLU A 162 -7.53 32.69 16.40
C GLU A 162 -7.50 34.19 16.76
N LYS A 163 -8.54 34.95 16.41
CA LYS A 163 -8.55 36.42 16.61
C LYS A 163 -8.77 36.82 18.07
N GLN A 164 -9.39 35.97 18.88
CA GLN A 164 -9.69 36.26 20.30
C GLN A 164 -8.56 35.86 21.28
N LYS A 165 -7.52 35.15 20.84
CA LYS A 165 -6.36 34.78 21.69
C LYS A 165 -5.19 35.77 21.64
N GLY A 166 -5.42 36.99 21.17
CA GLY A 166 -4.42 38.05 21.10
C GLY A 166 -4.16 38.76 22.43
N LYS A 167 -3.58 38.05 23.42
CA LYS A 167 -2.81 38.67 24.53
C LYS A 167 -2.05 37.69 25.43
N GLU A 168 -2.17 36.38 25.23
CA GLU A 168 -1.28 35.42 25.87
C GLU A 168 -0.04 35.22 24.98
N LYS A 169 1.13 35.48 25.56
CA LYS A 169 2.45 35.34 24.94
C LYS A 169 2.51 34.01 24.17
N PHE A 170 2.55 34.09 22.85
CA PHE A 170 2.72 32.95 21.95
C PHE A 170 4.04 32.24 22.28
N ALA A 171 3.98 31.27 23.19
CA ALA A 171 4.86 30.12 23.12
C ALA A 171 4.63 29.55 21.71
N ASN A 172 5.63 29.76 20.87
CA ASN A 172 5.62 29.63 19.42
C ASN A 172 5.57 28.15 19.02
N SER A 173 4.54 27.44 19.47
CA SER A 173 4.32 26.02 19.21
C SER A 173 3.92 25.84 17.75
N SER A 174 4.92 25.84 16.88
CA SER A 174 4.96 25.23 15.54
C SER A 174 3.56 24.92 14.97
N VAL A 175 2.80 25.95 14.64
CA VAL A 175 1.51 25.78 13.95
C VAL A 175 1.86 25.11 12.63
N ARG A 176 1.39 23.87 12.47
CA ARG A 176 1.65 23.04 11.28
C ARG A 176 1.22 23.86 10.06
N TRP A 177 2.15 24.12 9.13
CA TRP A 177 1.87 25.06 8.02
C TRP A 177 0.63 24.65 7.19
N TRP A 178 0.31 23.36 7.13
CA TRP A 178 -0.83 22.81 6.40
C TRP A 178 -2.16 22.87 7.16
N THR A 179 -2.16 23.23 8.45
CA THR A 179 -3.39 23.45 9.22
C THR A 179 -3.85 24.90 9.15
N ARG A 180 -3.11 25.77 8.45
CA ARG A 180 -3.45 27.19 8.36
C ARG A 180 -4.69 27.39 7.48
N PRO A 181 -5.69 28.15 7.96
CA PRO A 181 -7.02 28.25 7.36
C PRO A 181 -7.12 29.19 6.13
N SER A 182 -6.03 29.49 5.41
CA SER A 182 -6.09 30.44 4.28
C SER A 182 -7.01 29.98 3.15
N ALA A 183 -7.28 28.68 3.04
CA ALA A 183 -8.44 28.07 2.37
C ALA A 183 -8.49 26.57 2.75
N PRO A 184 -9.69 25.96 2.86
CA PRO A 184 -9.81 24.50 2.98
C PRO A 184 -9.41 23.86 1.66
N LEU A 185 -8.14 23.49 1.51
CA LEU A 185 -7.77 22.64 0.39
C LEU A 185 -8.37 21.26 0.64
N LEU A 186 -9.35 20.88 -0.18
CA LEU A 186 -9.89 19.54 -0.18
C LEU A 186 -8.91 18.62 -0.90
N CYS A 187 -8.69 17.44 -0.33
CA CYS A 187 -7.96 16.40 -1.02
C CYS A 187 -8.79 15.95 -2.25
N PRO A 188 -8.27 16.06 -3.49
CA PRO A 188 -9.01 15.69 -4.70
C PRO A 188 -9.31 14.18 -4.81
N LEU A 189 -8.72 13.35 -3.95
CA LEU A 189 -8.90 11.90 -3.98
C LEU A 189 -9.93 11.42 -2.94
N SER A 190 -9.96 12.05 -1.76
CA SER A 190 -10.84 11.63 -0.66
C SER A 190 -11.95 12.63 -0.35
N GLY A 191 -11.92 13.83 -0.94
CA GLY A 191 -12.81 14.94 -0.56
C GLY A 191 -12.59 15.45 0.86
N PHE A 192 -11.56 14.97 1.57
CA PHE A 192 -11.31 15.32 2.97
C PHE A 192 -10.47 16.60 3.09
N PRO A 193 -10.79 17.55 3.99
CA PRO A 193 -10.00 18.76 4.18
C PRO A 193 -8.57 18.46 4.65
N THR A 194 -7.56 18.95 3.92
CA THR A 194 -6.15 18.65 4.23
C THR A 194 -5.69 19.23 5.55
N CYS A 195 -6.31 20.32 6.01
CA CYS A 195 -6.03 20.93 7.31
C CYS A 195 -6.43 20.05 8.50
N LEU A 196 -7.29 19.04 8.28
CA LEU A 196 -7.73 18.09 9.31
C LEU A 196 -6.93 16.79 9.31
N LEU A 197 -5.92 16.65 8.43
CA LEU A 197 -5.07 15.46 8.41
C LEU A 197 -4.14 15.43 9.64
N PRO A 198 -3.95 14.26 10.26
CA PRO A 198 -3.06 14.15 11.42
C PRO A 198 -1.57 14.19 11.03
N TYR A 199 -1.26 14.10 9.74
CA TYR A 199 0.07 14.15 9.11
C TYR A 199 0.11 15.23 8.01
N PRO A 200 1.29 15.69 7.58
CA PRO A 200 1.40 16.66 6.47
C PRO A 200 0.82 16.07 5.18
N PRO A 201 0.12 16.83 4.33
CA PRO A 201 -0.34 16.33 3.04
C PRO A 201 0.84 16.00 2.11
N PHE A 202 0.62 15.06 1.20
CA PHE A 202 1.59 14.72 0.16
C PHE A 202 1.52 15.75 -0.98
N LYS A 203 2.68 16.20 -1.47
CA LYS A 203 2.79 17.14 -2.59
C LYS A 203 2.95 16.35 -3.89
N LEU A 204 1.83 16.06 -4.56
CA LEU A 204 1.83 15.38 -5.84
C LEU A 204 2.12 16.38 -6.96
N ARG A 205 3.16 16.14 -7.78
CA ARG A 205 3.43 16.97 -8.97
C ARG A 205 2.28 16.88 -9.96
N VAL A 206 1.83 18.01 -10.48
CA VAL A 206 0.83 18.03 -11.56
C VAL A 206 1.46 17.55 -12.86
N ASP A 207 2.66 18.07 -13.16
CA ASP A 207 3.49 17.69 -14.29
C ASP A 207 4.75 16.99 -13.76
N PRO A 208 5.01 15.73 -14.13
CA PRO A 208 6.17 15.00 -13.64
C PRO A 208 7.50 15.57 -14.12
N THR A 209 7.52 16.31 -15.23
CA THR A 209 8.74 16.91 -15.79
C THR A 209 9.17 18.17 -15.05
N ARG A 210 8.29 18.73 -14.21
CA ARG A 210 8.50 20.00 -13.51
C ARG A 210 8.45 19.80 -11.99
N SER A 211 9.24 20.58 -11.27
CA SER A 211 9.20 20.60 -9.81
C SER A 211 7.97 21.34 -9.25
N ALA A 212 7.20 22.06 -10.07
CA ALA A 212 5.97 22.75 -9.70
C ALA A 212 5.10 22.97 -10.95
N PRO A 213 3.76 23.07 -10.83
CA PRO A 213 2.96 23.13 -9.60
C PRO A 213 2.68 21.75 -8.95
N HIS A 214 2.25 21.76 -7.69
CA HIS A 214 1.84 20.58 -6.93
C HIS A 214 0.37 20.65 -6.51
N ARG A 215 -0.27 19.48 -6.40
CA ARG A 215 -1.55 19.29 -5.69
C ARG A 215 -1.28 18.67 -4.32
N LEU A 216 -1.98 19.16 -3.30
CA LEU A 216 -1.93 18.57 -1.97
C LEU A 216 -2.96 17.43 -1.88
N VAL A 217 -2.49 16.23 -1.58
CA VAL A 217 -3.33 15.04 -1.48
C VAL A 217 -3.10 14.34 -0.15
N ASP A 218 -4.08 13.55 0.30
CA ASP A 218 -3.90 12.59 1.38
C ASP A 218 -3.01 11.44 0.86
N GLY A 219 -1.74 11.46 1.26
CA GLY A 219 -0.77 10.45 0.81
C GLY A 219 -1.06 9.04 1.33
N LYS A 220 -1.64 8.90 2.55
CA LYS A 220 -2.00 7.58 3.08
C LYS A 220 -3.14 6.97 2.26
N TYR A 221 -4.15 7.79 1.97
CA TYR A 221 -5.28 7.39 1.13
C TYR A 221 -4.83 7.02 -0.29
N LEU A 222 -3.95 7.84 -0.90
CA LEU A 222 -3.40 7.58 -2.23
C LEU A 222 -2.65 6.23 -2.27
N ALA A 223 -1.72 6.01 -1.33
CA ALA A 223 -0.93 4.79 -1.29
C ALA A 223 -1.79 3.53 -1.18
N MET A 224 -2.78 3.52 -0.27
CA MET A 224 -3.69 2.39 -0.12
C MET A 224 -4.55 2.16 -1.36
N THR A 225 -5.07 3.24 -1.96
CA THR A 225 -5.87 3.14 -3.19
C THR A 225 -5.04 2.53 -4.32
N CYS A 226 -3.79 2.95 -4.53
CA CYS A 226 -2.90 2.35 -5.53
C CYS A 226 -2.68 0.85 -5.30
N ILE A 227 -2.43 0.43 -4.05
CA ILE A 227 -2.22 -0.98 -3.71
C ILE A 227 -3.49 -1.81 -3.94
N VAL A 228 -4.63 -1.34 -3.43
CA VAL A 228 -5.90 -2.09 -3.50
C VAL A 228 -6.42 -2.22 -4.92
N THR A 229 -6.23 -1.19 -5.75
CA THR A 229 -6.73 -1.19 -7.14
C THR A 229 -5.73 -1.78 -8.13
N GLY A 230 -4.46 -1.90 -7.75
CA GLY A 230 -3.36 -2.19 -8.68
C GLY A 230 -3.13 -1.08 -9.72
N ARG A 231 -3.82 0.07 -9.61
CA ARG A 231 -3.73 1.18 -10.55
C ARG A 231 -2.95 2.33 -9.93
N PHE A 232 -1.81 2.65 -10.54
CA PHE A 232 -0.94 3.74 -10.12
C PHE A 232 -1.32 5.02 -10.85
N ALA A 233 -2.51 5.57 -10.55
CA ALA A 233 -2.99 6.81 -11.15
C ALA A 233 -3.64 7.72 -10.10
N ALA A 234 -3.47 9.03 -10.26
CA ALA A 234 -4.05 10.04 -9.39
C ALA A 234 -4.19 11.39 -10.12
N CYS A 235 -5.23 12.16 -9.78
CA CYS A 235 -5.46 13.49 -10.35
C CYS A 235 -5.46 13.51 -11.89
N GLY A 236 -6.02 12.48 -12.53
CA GLY A 236 -6.15 12.40 -13.99
C GLY A 236 -4.89 11.95 -14.74
N ARG A 237 -3.82 11.52 -14.05
CA ARG A 237 -2.60 11.01 -14.69
C ARG A 237 -2.09 9.72 -14.06
N GLU A 238 -1.33 8.95 -14.81
CA GLU A 238 -0.53 7.85 -14.28
C GLU A 238 0.65 8.38 -13.46
N LEU A 239 0.97 7.67 -12.38
CA LEU A 239 2.10 7.95 -11.52
C LEU A 239 3.35 7.35 -12.15
N GLN A 240 4.37 8.17 -12.34
CA GLN A 240 5.66 7.68 -12.81
C GLN A 240 6.42 6.99 -11.68
N THR A 241 7.46 6.23 -12.02
CA THR A 241 8.38 5.60 -11.05
C THR A 241 8.91 6.60 -10.02
N SER A 242 9.23 7.83 -10.45
CA SER A 242 9.67 8.90 -9.57
C SER A 242 8.59 9.37 -8.58
N ASP A 243 7.32 9.37 -8.99
CA ASP A 243 6.20 9.70 -8.09
C ASP A 243 5.94 8.57 -7.07
N ILE A 244 6.03 7.31 -7.53
CA ILE A 244 5.88 6.12 -6.67
C ILE A 244 6.97 6.10 -5.60
N SER A 245 8.23 6.34 -5.97
CA SER A 245 9.35 6.44 -5.03
C SER A 245 9.17 7.59 -4.04
N ALA A 246 8.78 8.78 -4.52
CA ALA A 246 8.51 9.92 -3.64
C ALA A 246 7.35 9.66 -2.66
N LEU A 247 6.34 8.91 -3.09
CA LEU A 247 5.23 8.49 -2.24
C LEU A 247 5.71 7.48 -1.20
N ASP A 248 6.51 6.47 -1.56
CA ASP A 248 7.10 5.52 -0.63
C ASP A 248 7.93 6.20 0.47
N ASP A 249 8.80 7.13 0.08
CA ASP A 249 9.58 7.94 1.02
C ASP A 249 8.70 8.75 1.95
N TYR A 250 7.60 9.30 1.43
CA TYR A 250 6.63 10.04 2.22
C TYR A 250 5.92 9.14 3.26
N ILE A 251 5.44 7.95 2.87
CA ILE A 251 4.77 7.02 3.81
C ILE A 251 5.79 6.57 4.89
N HIS A 252 7.07 6.43 4.54
CA HIS A 252 8.15 6.12 5.49
C HIS A 252 8.42 7.26 6.46
N ARG A 253 8.73 8.45 5.94
CA ARG A 253 9.02 9.64 6.74
C ARG A 253 7.88 9.98 7.69
N CYS A 254 6.63 9.81 7.27
CA CYS A 254 5.45 10.12 8.07
C CYS A 254 4.98 8.95 8.95
N LYS A 255 5.68 7.80 8.94
CA LYS A 255 5.35 6.59 9.72
C LYS A 255 3.92 6.11 9.53
N LEU A 256 3.43 6.12 8.28
CA LEU A 256 2.02 5.85 7.96
C LEU A 256 1.69 4.36 7.75
N GLY A 257 2.63 3.48 8.09
CA GLY A 257 2.51 2.01 8.00
C GLY A 257 3.37 1.38 6.89
N PRO A 258 3.19 0.07 6.63
CA PRO A 258 3.96 -0.70 5.65
C PRO A 258 3.45 -0.60 4.20
N PHE A 259 2.46 0.26 3.94
CA PHE A 259 1.78 0.37 2.64
C PHE A 259 2.61 1.20 1.66
N ARG A 260 3.54 0.54 0.97
CA ARG A 260 4.43 1.12 -0.03
C ARG A 260 3.99 0.74 -1.45
N PRO A 261 3.44 1.67 -2.25
CA PRO A 261 3.08 1.41 -3.64
C PRO A 261 4.22 0.79 -4.47
N GLY A 262 5.48 1.18 -4.27
CA GLY A 262 6.61 0.58 -5.00
C GLY A 262 6.79 -0.91 -4.70
N ARG A 263 6.54 -1.33 -3.45
CA ARG A 263 6.54 -2.75 -3.07
C ARG A 263 5.44 -3.53 -3.79
N ALA A 264 4.24 -2.95 -3.90
CA ALA A 264 3.14 -3.59 -4.61
C ALA A 264 3.42 -3.71 -6.11
N ALA A 265 4.00 -2.67 -6.73
CA ALA A 265 4.43 -2.70 -8.13
C ALA A 265 5.46 -3.81 -8.39
N ALA A 266 6.46 -3.95 -7.52
CA ALA A 266 7.46 -5.01 -7.62
C ALA A 266 6.84 -6.41 -7.48
N LEU A 267 5.93 -6.62 -6.53
CA LEU A 267 5.23 -7.89 -6.37
C LEU A 267 4.34 -8.23 -7.58
N MET A 268 3.65 -7.23 -8.15
CA MET A 268 2.87 -7.41 -9.38
C MET A 268 3.75 -7.83 -10.55
N GLN A 269 4.90 -7.16 -10.74
CA GLN A 269 5.86 -7.52 -11.78
C GLN A 269 6.40 -8.95 -11.56
N GLN A 270 6.78 -9.30 -10.32
CA GLN A 270 7.27 -10.64 -10.00
C GLN A 270 6.20 -11.72 -10.22
N ALA A 271 4.94 -11.46 -9.86
CA ALA A 271 3.84 -12.38 -10.11
C ALA A 271 3.63 -12.62 -11.63
N ALA A 272 3.83 -11.58 -12.45
CA ALA A 272 3.64 -11.66 -13.89
C ALA A 272 4.85 -12.24 -14.66
N SER A 273 6.08 -11.96 -14.21
CA SER A 273 7.28 -12.19 -15.03
C SER A 273 8.37 -13.03 -14.36
N SER A 274 8.14 -13.63 -13.18
CA SER A 274 9.18 -14.46 -12.56
C SER A 274 9.47 -15.71 -13.40
N PRO A 275 10.73 -16.18 -13.47
CA PRO A 275 11.12 -17.32 -14.30
C PRO A 275 10.62 -18.67 -13.74
N THR A 276 10.35 -18.74 -12.43
CA THR A 276 9.90 -19.98 -11.78
C THR A 276 8.45 -19.86 -11.31
N PRO A 277 7.60 -20.87 -11.56
CA PRO A 277 6.21 -20.86 -11.11
C PRO A 277 6.06 -20.65 -9.60
N LYS A 278 6.97 -21.23 -8.81
CA LYS A 278 7.00 -21.08 -7.35
C LYS A 278 7.21 -19.64 -6.91
N GLN A 279 8.06 -18.87 -7.61
CA GLN A 279 8.26 -17.45 -7.30
C GLN A 279 7.06 -16.61 -7.73
N GLN A 280 6.44 -16.91 -8.88
CA GLN A 280 5.21 -16.25 -9.32
C GLN A 280 4.10 -16.43 -8.28
N GLU A 281 3.86 -17.66 -7.84
CA GLU A 281 2.84 -17.99 -6.84
C GLU A 281 3.13 -17.32 -5.50
N ALA A 282 4.37 -17.38 -5.00
CA ALA A 282 4.74 -16.72 -3.75
C ALA A 282 4.57 -15.19 -3.81
N ALA A 283 4.92 -14.56 -4.94
CA ALA A 283 4.72 -13.12 -5.15
C ALA A 283 3.23 -12.76 -5.22
N ALA A 284 2.42 -13.59 -5.87
CA ALA A 284 0.97 -13.41 -5.95
C ALA A 284 0.31 -13.52 -4.56
N GLN A 285 0.67 -14.53 -3.77
CA GLN A 285 0.17 -14.70 -2.40
C GLN A 285 0.54 -13.51 -1.49
N GLU A 286 1.79 -13.03 -1.58
CA GLU A 286 2.23 -11.88 -0.79
C GLU A 286 1.55 -10.57 -1.25
N LEU A 287 1.34 -10.40 -2.55
CA LEU A 287 0.57 -9.28 -3.10
C LEU A 287 -0.87 -9.29 -2.58
N GLU A 288 -1.54 -10.45 -2.62
CA GLU A 288 -2.91 -10.61 -2.12
C GLU A 288 -3.00 -10.24 -0.63
N ARG A 289 -2.05 -10.73 0.18
CA ARG A 289 -1.96 -10.39 1.61
C ARG A 289 -1.81 -8.88 1.82
N LEU A 290 -0.95 -8.23 1.03
CA LEU A 290 -0.74 -6.78 1.09
C LEU A 290 -2.01 -6.02 0.68
N MET A 291 -2.71 -6.44 -0.37
CA MET A 291 -3.97 -5.84 -0.84
C MET A 291 -5.09 -5.98 0.20
N ALA A 292 -5.24 -7.16 0.81
CA ALA A 292 -6.23 -7.41 1.86
C ALA A 292 -5.99 -6.49 3.08
N SER A 293 -4.73 -6.38 3.52
CA SER A 293 -4.35 -5.48 4.62
C SER A 293 -4.59 -4.00 4.27
N ALA A 294 -4.21 -3.58 3.06
CA ALA A 294 -4.43 -2.21 2.58
C ALA A 294 -5.93 -1.87 2.49
N ARG A 295 -6.78 -2.82 2.07
CA ARG A 295 -8.24 -2.65 2.01
C ARG A 295 -8.84 -2.43 3.40
N ALA A 296 -8.43 -3.23 4.39
CA ALA A 296 -8.87 -3.08 5.77
C ALA A 296 -8.47 -1.71 6.35
N GLU A 297 -7.23 -1.28 6.12
CA GLU A 297 -6.73 0.02 6.58
C GLU A 297 -7.39 1.20 5.86
N LEU A 298 -7.67 1.08 4.55
CA LEU A 298 -8.40 2.10 3.80
C LEU A 298 -9.82 2.31 4.37
N GLY A 299 -10.48 1.21 4.77
CA GLY A 299 -11.76 1.25 5.47
C GLY A 299 -11.67 2.03 6.80
N LYS A 300 -10.61 1.85 7.57
CA LYS A 300 -10.38 2.61 8.82
C LYS A 300 -10.16 4.10 8.54
N VAL A 301 -9.35 4.44 7.52
CA VAL A 301 -9.08 5.84 7.13
C VAL A 301 -10.38 6.56 6.78
N ARG A 302 -11.26 5.93 5.98
CA ARG A 302 -12.57 6.50 5.61
C ARG A 302 -13.45 6.77 6.82
N ARG A 303 -13.61 5.78 7.72
CA ARG A 303 -14.40 5.96 8.97
C ARG A 303 -13.86 7.09 9.84
N ILE A 304 -12.54 7.22 9.97
CA ILE A 304 -11.93 8.33 10.74
C ILE A 304 -12.24 9.67 10.10
N GLN A 305 -12.14 9.77 8.77
CA GLN A 305 -12.45 10.99 8.02
C GLN A 305 -13.93 11.37 8.17
N GLU A 306 -14.85 10.42 8.00
CA GLU A 306 -16.29 10.60 8.20
C GLU A 306 -16.61 11.08 9.62
N ASN A 307 -16.07 10.41 10.64
CA ASN A 307 -16.28 10.80 12.04
C ASN A 307 -15.83 12.23 12.33
N ARG A 308 -14.67 12.64 11.80
CA ARG A 308 -14.15 14.02 11.97
C ARG A 308 -15.06 15.04 11.28
N LEU A 309 -15.55 14.72 10.09
CA LEU A 309 -16.49 15.59 9.38
C LEU A 309 -17.83 15.72 10.13
N THR A 310 -18.30 14.65 10.77
CA THR A 310 -19.51 14.69 11.61
C THR A 310 -19.32 15.53 12.86
N GLN A 311 -18.19 15.39 13.55
CA GLN A 311 -17.88 16.18 14.76
C GLN A 311 -17.82 17.68 14.48
N ILE A 312 -17.41 18.06 13.27
CA ILE A 312 -17.31 19.46 12.84
C ILE A 312 -18.68 20.10 12.56
N LYS A 313 -19.69 19.29 12.26
CA LYS A 313 -21.06 19.77 11.98
C LYS A 313 -21.89 19.96 13.26
N GLN A 314 -21.43 19.49 14.40
CA GLN A 314 -22.08 19.59 15.72
C GLN A 314 -21.63 20.87 16.43
#